data_AF-A0A7G9Z0Z4-F1
#
_entry.id   AF-A0A7G9Z0Z4-F1
#
_cell.length_a   1.000
_cell.length_b   1.000
_cell.length_c   1.000
_cell.angle_alpha   90.00
_cell.angle_beta   90.00
_cell.angle_gamma   90.00
#
_symmetry.space_group_name_H-M   'P 1'
#
loop_
_entity.id
_entity.type
_entity.pdbx_description
1 polymer ?
#
loop_
_entity_poly.entity_id
_entity_poly.type
_entity_poly.pdbx_seq_one_letter_code
_entity_poly.pdbx_strand_id
1 'polypeptide(L)'
;MEMNMKHIKVASCIALLLLCAFIGIASVTTSGASVSGLNVNPQVVVQGETLSISGKASPNEEVWVGSSFEISLPISDGRYNEEFKGINFPEGEKKISIRAENIENVQMSISPFTATCDGETVKVTLWPIPIPLIERPLKIINGVVTLSFSFPMTISGTKIDIPPGKRDIEISGDAADGATSVNLNVATSIKVTADSNGDFSLCIDTEGVPPGEFLIIAGEIERTVEVVSIEPTPTPTPTPTPTPTPSSSPTPSSDGRDGGGKDGGGAPDTISTPTPTPAPTSTPVITPTPTLSPMPTPSPTITPGVIVTPSPSPPPSPSPTPTPTVSPSPSPTPGFEAVFAIAELLAVAYLVLKFRNKREKS
;
A
#
# COMPACT_ATOMS: atom_id res chain seq x y z
N MET A 1 -16.20 45.78 -1.05
CA MET A 1 -14.76 45.96 -0.83
C MET A 1 -14.19 44.57 -0.68
N GLU A 2 -13.79 44.00 -1.82
CA GLU A 2 -13.28 42.65 -1.96
C GLU A 2 -11.90 42.59 -1.32
N MET A 3 -11.73 41.79 -0.27
CA MET A 3 -10.43 41.60 0.35
C MET A 3 -9.86 40.25 -0.09
N ASN A 4 -9.07 40.37 -1.15
CA ASN A 4 -8.20 39.38 -1.76
C ASN A 4 -7.23 38.80 -0.71
N MET A 5 -7.51 37.59 -0.22
CA MET A 5 -6.61 36.86 0.69
C MET A 5 -5.82 35.83 -0.12
N LYS A 6 -4.54 36.16 -0.28
CA LYS A 6 -3.52 35.51 -1.08
C LYS A 6 -3.34 34.03 -0.71
N HIS A 7 -3.20 33.20 -1.74
CA HIS A 7 -2.81 31.79 -1.78
C HIS A 7 -1.43 31.51 -1.12
N ILE A 8 -1.27 31.79 0.17
CA ILE A 8 -0.07 31.44 0.93
C ILE A 8 -0.52 30.83 2.26
N LYS A 9 -0.59 29.49 2.30
CA LYS A 9 -0.22 28.59 3.42
C LYS A 9 -0.89 27.21 3.41
N VAL A 10 -1.70 26.82 2.42
CA VAL A 10 -2.20 25.43 2.38
C VAL A 10 -1.05 24.43 2.11
N ALA A 11 -0.16 24.70 1.16
CA ALA A 11 1.03 23.88 0.92
C ALA A 11 2.05 23.91 2.09
N SER A 12 2.16 25.04 2.80
CA SER A 12 3.06 25.20 3.95
C SER A 12 2.53 24.55 5.23
N CYS A 13 1.20 24.48 5.41
CA CYS A 13 0.58 23.76 6.52
C CYS A 13 0.54 22.24 6.26
N ILE A 14 0.40 21.80 5.00
CA ILE A 14 0.53 20.38 4.63
C ILE A 14 1.99 19.91 4.84
N ALA A 15 2.99 20.70 4.44
CA ALA A 15 4.39 20.39 4.71
C ALA A 15 4.72 20.37 6.22
N LEU A 16 4.10 21.26 7.02
CA LEU A 16 4.30 21.31 8.47
C LEU A 16 3.53 20.20 9.22
N LEU A 17 2.36 19.77 8.72
CA LEU A 17 1.62 18.63 9.26
C LEU A 17 2.30 17.31 8.93
N LEU A 18 2.90 17.17 7.75
CA LEU A 18 3.78 16.06 7.41
C LEU A 18 5.04 16.07 8.30
N LEU A 19 5.62 17.24 8.58
CA LEU A 19 6.74 17.37 9.52
C LEU A 19 6.36 16.96 10.95
N CYS A 20 5.15 17.30 11.42
CA CYS A 20 4.69 16.97 12.78
C CYS A 20 4.22 15.51 12.94
N ALA A 21 3.72 14.87 11.88
CA ALA A 21 3.47 13.43 11.87
C ALA A 21 4.77 12.60 12.00
N PHE A 22 5.91 13.16 11.57
CA PHE A 22 7.23 12.54 11.70
C PHE A 22 7.92 12.77 13.07
N ILE A 23 7.48 13.72 13.89
CA ILE A 23 8.11 13.98 15.21
C ILE A 23 7.89 12.80 16.20
N GLY A 24 6.92 11.92 15.94
CA GLY A 24 6.75 10.65 16.67
C GLY A 24 7.85 9.61 16.41
N ILE A 25 8.78 9.86 15.47
CA ILE A 25 9.92 8.98 15.14
C ILE A 25 11.24 9.52 15.73
N ALA A 26 11.26 10.75 16.25
CA ALA A 26 12.50 11.39 16.70
C ALA A 26 12.85 11.02 18.16
N SER A 27 13.34 9.80 18.37
CA SER A 27 14.46 9.49 19.29
C SER A 27 14.89 8.03 19.13
N VAL A 28 15.28 7.64 17.91
CA VAL A 28 16.31 6.61 17.77
C VAL A 28 17.56 7.39 17.44
N THR A 29 18.53 7.46 18.35
CA THR A 29 19.91 7.74 17.97
C THR A 29 20.36 6.55 17.12
N THR A 30 19.99 6.54 15.84
CA THR A 30 20.55 5.61 14.89
C THR A 30 22.03 5.94 14.84
N SER A 31 22.88 5.01 15.30
CA SER A 31 24.22 4.90 14.76
C SER A 31 24.03 4.79 13.25
N GLY A 32 24.13 5.94 12.56
CA GLY A 32 23.68 6.08 11.18
C GLY A 32 24.42 5.08 10.34
N ALA A 33 23.69 4.08 9.83
CA ALA A 33 24.28 3.17 8.88
C ALA A 33 24.76 4.02 7.69
N SER A 34 25.98 3.80 7.23
CA SER A 34 26.63 4.59 6.18
C SER A 34 26.08 4.24 4.79
N VAL A 35 24.77 4.34 4.61
CA VAL A 35 24.13 4.08 3.32
C VAL A 35 24.54 5.20 2.37
N SER A 36 25.24 4.83 1.30
CA SER A 36 25.81 5.74 0.30
C SER A 36 25.10 5.68 -1.04
N GLY A 37 24.23 4.69 -1.25
CA GLY A 37 23.39 4.58 -2.44
C GLY A 37 22.14 3.76 -2.17
N LEU A 38 21.02 4.17 -2.79
CA LEU A 38 19.75 3.46 -2.77
C LEU A 38 19.13 3.55 -4.17
N ASN A 39 18.68 2.41 -4.68
CA ASN A 39 18.03 2.26 -5.97
C ASN A 39 16.77 1.40 -5.82
N VAL A 40 15.74 1.77 -6.56
CA VAL A 40 14.44 1.09 -6.56
C VAL A 40 14.04 0.86 -8.01
N ASN A 41 13.80 -0.40 -8.38
CA ASN A 41 13.54 -0.79 -9.76
C ASN A 41 12.48 -1.91 -9.84
N PRO A 42 11.43 -1.75 -10.66
CA PRO A 42 11.09 -0.56 -11.44
C PRO A 42 10.58 0.59 -10.56
N GLN A 43 10.50 1.82 -11.09
CA GLN A 43 9.90 2.97 -10.38
C GLN A 43 8.37 2.93 -10.38
N VAL A 44 7.77 2.26 -11.35
CA VAL A 44 6.35 1.97 -11.42
C VAL A 44 6.22 0.45 -11.56
N VAL A 45 5.53 -0.19 -10.62
CA VAL A 45 5.38 -1.65 -10.54
C VAL A 45 3.90 -2.00 -10.53
N VAL A 46 3.51 -3.01 -11.31
CA VAL A 46 2.13 -3.51 -11.27
C VAL A 46 1.97 -4.41 -10.04
N GLN A 47 0.87 -4.24 -9.30
CA GLN A 47 0.55 -5.06 -8.14
C GLN A 47 0.64 -6.56 -8.47
N GLY A 48 1.39 -7.32 -7.67
CA GLY A 48 1.70 -8.74 -7.90
C GLY A 48 2.99 -8.99 -8.68
N GLU A 49 3.65 -7.94 -9.17
CA GLU A 49 5.02 -8.03 -9.70
C GLU A 49 6.07 -7.80 -8.60
N THR A 50 7.33 -8.08 -8.92
CA THR A 50 8.45 -7.94 -7.99
C THR A 50 9.13 -6.57 -8.13
N LEU A 51 9.30 -5.90 -6.99
CA LEU A 51 10.10 -4.71 -6.81
C LEU A 51 11.49 -5.08 -6.27
N SER A 52 12.56 -4.59 -6.89
CA SER A 52 13.93 -4.73 -6.39
C SER A 52 14.41 -3.44 -5.77
N ILE A 53 14.83 -3.50 -4.50
CA ILE A 53 15.46 -2.42 -3.76
C ILE A 53 16.92 -2.81 -3.53
N SER A 54 17.88 -1.99 -3.95
CA SER A 54 19.30 -2.29 -3.81
C SER A 54 20.10 -1.05 -3.42
N GLY A 55 21.27 -1.23 -2.81
CA GLY A 55 22.08 -0.09 -2.40
C GLY A 55 23.49 -0.43 -1.95
N LYS A 56 24.19 0.61 -1.49
CA LYS A 56 25.57 0.56 -0.98
C LYS A 56 25.62 1.00 0.47
N ALA A 57 26.35 0.26 1.29
CA ALA A 57 26.64 0.52 2.69
C ALA A 57 28.09 0.11 3.01
N SER A 58 28.51 0.23 4.27
CA SER A 58 29.79 -0.36 4.70
C SER A 58 29.75 -1.89 4.58
N PRO A 59 30.89 -2.56 4.32
CA PRO A 59 30.95 -4.02 4.25
C PRO A 59 30.37 -4.70 5.51
N ASN A 60 29.47 -5.66 5.32
CA ASN A 60 28.79 -6.39 6.40
C ASN A 60 27.91 -5.52 7.32
N GLU A 61 27.59 -4.30 6.89
CA GLU A 61 26.72 -3.39 7.65
C GLU A 61 25.26 -3.85 7.62
N GLU A 62 24.60 -3.75 8.76
CA GLU A 62 23.17 -3.99 8.87
C GLU A 62 22.40 -2.71 8.57
N VAL A 63 21.49 -2.76 7.59
CA VAL A 63 20.71 -1.63 7.09
C VAL A 63 19.23 -1.91 7.29
N TRP A 64 18.50 -0.96 7.86
CA TRP A 64 17.03 -1.00 7.88
C TRP A 64 16.51 -0.35 6.61
N VAL A 65 15.77 -1.12 5.81
CA VAL A 65 15.01 -0.62 4.66
C VAL A 65 13.56 -0.47 5.10
N GLY A 66 13.08 0.77 5.17
CA GLY A 66 11.74 1.13 5.64
C GLY A 66 10.82 1.62 4.53
N SER A 67 9.52 1.46 4.74
CA SER A 67 8.47 2.11 3.96
C SER A 67 7.23 2.33 4.80
N SER A 68 6.40 3.31 4.42
CA SER A 68 5.12 3.58 5.05
C SER A 68 4.09 4.02 4.03
N PHE A 69 2.82 3.72 4.31
CA PHE A 69 1.69 4.24 3.57
C PHE A 69 0.54 4.63 4.50
N GLU A 70 -0.34 5.47 3.99
CA GLU A 70 -1.57 5.90 4.67
C GLU A 70 -2.79 5.45 3.87
N ILE A 71 -3.81 4.95 4.56
CA ILE A 71 -5.09 4.58 3.98
C ILE A 71 -6.24 5.04 4.88
N SER A 72 -7.30 5.55 4.26
CA SER A 72 -8.54 5.93 4.94
C SER A 72 -9.57 4.82 4.79
N LEU A 73 -9.92 4.16 5.89
CA LEU A 73 -10.85 3.05 5.93
C LEU A 73 -12.28 3.54 6.11
N PRO A 74 -13.24 3.09 5.28
CA PRO A 74 -14.65 3.43 5.47
C PRO A 74 -15.22 2.75 6.71
N ILE A 75 -16.21 3.41 7.33
CA ILE A 75 -16.93 2.86 8.49
C ILE A 75 -18.28 2.33 8.04
N SER A 76 -18.59 1.10 8.45
CA SER A 76 -19.91 0.47 8.29
C SER A 76 -20.39 -0.04 9.64
N ASP A 77 -21.61 0.34 10.04
CA ASP A 77 -22.21 -0.04 11.32
C ASP A 77 -21.31 0.28 12.55
N GLY A 78 -20.60 1.41 12.50
CA GLY A 78 -19.69 1.83 13.57
C GLY A 78 -18.35 1.08 13.60
N ARG A 79 -18.09 0.18 12.63
CA ARG A 79 -16.89 -0.64 12.57
C ARG A 79 -16.08 -0.36 11.31
N TYR A 80 -14.79 -0.61 11.38
CA TYR A 80 -13.89 -0.58 10.24
C TYR A 80 -13.19 -1.93 10.10
N ASN A 81 -12.86 -2.29 8.87
CA ASN A 81 -12.13 -3.51 8.55
C ASN A 81 -11.36 -3.32 7.25
N GLU A 82 -10.10 -3.77 7.21
CA GLU A 82 -9.27 -3.84 6.02
C GLU A 82 -8.48 -5.14 6.02
N GLU A 83 -8.41 -5.79 4.85
CA GLU A 83 -7.73 -7.07 4.68
C GLU A 83 -6.71 -6.97 3.53
N PHE A 84 -5.42 -7.03 3.88
CA PHE A 84 -4.32 -7.08 2.92
C PHE A 84 -3.98 -8.55 2.63
N LYS A 85 -4.46 -9.05 1.48
CA LYS A 85 -4.32 -10.45 1.10
C LYS A 85 -2.99 -10.76 0.46
N GLY A 86 -2.35 -11.85 0.90
CA GLY A 86 -1.17 -12.40 0.22
C GLY A 86 0.10 -11.57 0.37
N ILE A 87 0.20 -10.69 1.38
CA ILE A 87 1.42 -9.93 1.67
C ILE A 87 2.58 -10.90 1.88
N ASN A 88 3.63 -10.76 1.09
CA ASN A 88 4.79 -11.62 1.18
C ASN A 88 5.78 -11.09 2.23
N PHE A 89 5.99 -11.86 3.30
CA PHE A 89 6.98 -11.52 4.33
C PHE A 89 8.34 -12.14 3.99
N PRO A 90 9.41 -11.34 3.86
CA PRO A 90 10.75 -11.89 3.65
C PRO A 90 11.32 -12.47 4.95
N GLU A 91 12.40 -13.25 4.79
CA GLU A 91 13.24 -13.67 5.91
C GLU A 91 13.93 -12.47 6.56
N GLY A 92 14.35 -12.65 7.82
CA GLY A 92 15.11 -11.65 8.56
C GLY A 92 14.30 -10.85 9.59
N GLU A 93 15.00 -9.92 10.23
CA GLU A 93 14.39 -9.06 11.23
C GLU A 93 13.49 -8.02 10.55
N LYS A 94 12.34 -7.78 11.16
CA LYS A 94 11.33 -6.88 10.62
C LYS A 94 10.66 -6.10 11.73
N LYS A 95 10.33 -4.85 11.45
CA LYS A 95 9.57 -3.97 12.32
C LYS A 95 8.27 -3.64 11.62
N ILE A 96 7.17 -3.71 12.36
CA ILE A 96 5.84 -3.33 11.88
C ILE A 96 5.28 -2.36 12.89
N SER A 97 4.81 -1.21 12.40
CA SER A 97 4.15 -0.20 13.19
C SER A 97 2.86 0.22 12.51
N ILE A 98 1.80 0.32 13.29
CA ILE A 98 0.49 0.74 12.83
C ILE A 98 0.04 1.86 13.75
N ARG A 99 -0.27 3.01 13.18
CA ARG A 99 -0.94 4.11 13.87
C ARG A 99 -2.36 4.22 13.31
N ALA A 100 -3.34 4.09 14.19
CA ALA A 100 -4.76 4.21 13.85
C ALA A 100 -5.34 5.45 14.53
N GLU A 101 -6.22 6.16 13.82
CA GLU A 101 -6.91 7.37 14.28
C GLU A 101 -8.42 7.27 14.09
N ASN A 102 -9.19 7.96 14.94
CA ASN A 102 -10.65 7.92 15.01
C ASN A 102 -11.22 6.55 15.42
N ILE A 103 -10.59 5.89 16.39
CA ILE A 103 -10.96 4.54 16.84
C ILE A 103 -11.32 4.48 18.32
N GLU A 104 -12.12 3.49 18.71
CA GLU A 104 -12.36 3.10 20.12
C GLU A 104 -11.52 1.89 20.53
N ASN A 105 -11.25 1.00 19.59
CA ASN A 105 -10.38 -0.16 19.76
C ASN A 105 -9.75 -0.55 18.42
N VAL A 106 -8.72 -1.39 18.47
CA VAL A 106 -8.08 -1.93 17.26
C VAL A 106 -7.64 -3.36 17.46
N GLN A 107 -7.81 -4.18 16.44
CA GLN A 107 -7.27 -5.52 16.28
C GLN A 107 -6.41 -5.56 15.02
N MET A 108 -5.21 -6.10 15.14
CA MET A 108 -4.33 -6.47 14.03
C MET A 108 -4.09 -7.98 14.09
N SER A 109 -4.41 -8.69 13.03
CA SER A 109 -4.19 -10.13 12.90
C SER A 109 -3.21 -10.42 11.77
N ILE A 110 -2.19 -11.22 12.07
CA ILE A 110 -1.19 -11.70 11.11
C ILE A 110 -0.66 -13.05 11.59
N SER A 111 -1.06 -14.14 10.93
CA SER A 111 -0.82 -15.51 11.45
C SER A 111 0.67 -15.81 11.75
N PRO A 112 1.00 -16.30 12.97
CA PRO A 112 0.10 -16.79 14.03
C PRO A 112 -0.25 -15.75 15.11
N PHE A 113 0.08 -14.47 14.90
CA PHE A 113 0.04 -13.39 15.87
C PHE A 113 -1.24 -12.55 15.75
N THR A 114 -1.83 -12.18 16.89
CA THR A 114 -2.90 -11.19 16.95
C THR A 114 -2.60 -10.19 18.07
N ALA A 115 -2.69 -8.90 17.76
CA ALA A 115 -2.60 -7.82 18.74
C ALA A 115 -3.94 -7.09 18.81
N THR A 116 -4.44 -6.86 20.02
CA THR A 116 -5.67 -6.09 20.26
C THR A 116 -5.41 -4.99 21.27
N CYS A 117 -5.96 -3.80 21.04
CA CYS A 117 -6.03 -2.73 22.04
C CYS A 117 -7.50 -2.38 22.28
N ASP A 118 -7.97 -2.57 23.51
CA ASP A 118 -9.37 -2.40 23.92
C ASP A 118 -9.71 -1.00 24.46
N GLY A 119 -8.88 -0.01 24.16
CA GLY A 119 -8.99 1.36 24.68
C GLY A 119 -8.01 1.66 25.82
N GLU A 120 -7.65 0.65 26.62
CA GLU A 120 -6.76 0.84 27.78
C GLU A 120 -5.55 -0.09 27.79
N THR A 121 -5.69 -1.30 27.26
CA THR A 121 -4.69 -2.36 27.38
C THR A 121 -4.40 -2.94 26.01
N VAL A 122 -3.12 -3.19 25.72
CA VAL A 122 -2.73 -4.01 24.56
C VAL A 122 -2.52 -5.45 24.99
N LYS A 123 -3.14 -6.36 24.25
CA LYS A 123 -3.03 -7.81 24.41
C LYS A 123 -2.42 -8.42 23.15
N VAL A 124 -1.51 -9.35 23.31
CA VAL A 124 -0.93 -10.13 22.21
C VAL A 124 -1.18 -11.62 22.45
N THR A 125 -1.85 -12.27 21.52
CA THR A 125 -2.16 -13.70 21.53
C THR A 125 -1.52 -14.40 20.36
N LEU A 126 -1.27 -15.72 20.50
CA LEU A 126 -0.82 -16.56 19.40
C LEU A 126 -1.86 -17.64 19.13
N TRP A 127 -2.18 -17.91 17.88
CA TRP A 127 -2.99 -19.09 17.54
C TRP A 127 -2.19 -20.38 17.81
N PRO A 128 -2.76 -21.42 18.47
CA PRO A 128 -4.12 -21.53 19.02
C PRO A 128 -4.22 -21.25 20.53
N ILE A 129 -3.24 -20.58 21.13
CA ILE A 129 -3.15 -20.30 22.58
C ILE A 129 -4.12 -19.17 22.96
N PRO A 130 -5.13 -19.42 23.80
CA PRO A 130 -6.14 -18.42 24.15
C PRO A 130 -5.69 -17.42 25.23
N ILE A 131 -4.48 -17.60 25.79
CA ILE A 131 -3.94 -16.77 26.86
C ILE A 131 -3.03 -15.69 26.24
N PRO A 132 -3.21 -14.40 26.58
CA PRO A 132 -2.33 -13.35 26.09
C PRO A 132 -0.90 -13.54 26.64
N LEU A 133 0.09 -13.52 25.75
CA LEU A 133 1.51 -13.55 26.11
C LEU A 133 2.02 -12.17 26.54
N ILE A 134 1.40 -11.11 26.03
CA ILE A 134 1.58 -9.74 26.48
C ILE A 134 0.23 -9.22 26.90
N GLU A 135 0.19 -8.61 28.08
CA GLU A 135 -0.92 -7.77 28.50
C GLU A 135 -0.30 -6.58 29.26
N ARG A 136 -0.40 -5.39 28.69
CA ARG A 136 0.17 -4.17 29.28
C ARG A 136 -0.68 -2.93 29.00
N PRO A 137 -0.63 -1.91 29.85
CA PRO A 137 -1.33 -0.66 29.60
C PRO A 137 -0.86 -0.01 28.30
N LEU A 138 -1.81 0.31 27.43
CA LEU A 138 -1.63 1.13 26.24
C LEU A 138 -2.96 1.83 25.97
N LYS A 139 -3.07 3.09 26.40
CA LYS A 139 -4.31 3.85 26.27
C LYS A 139 -4.45 4.43 24.87
N ILE A 140 -5.66 4.36 24.35
CA ILE A 140 -6.07 5.13 23.18
C ILE A 140 -6.34 6.56 23.66
N ILE A 141 -5.62 7.53 23.09
CA ILE A 141 -5.71 8.94 23.51
C ILE A 141 -6.29 9.72 22.36
N ASN A 142 -7.44 10.36 22.58
CA ASN A 142 -8.16 11.13 21.57
C ASN A 142 -8.44 10.32 20.29
N GLY A 143 -8.80 9.04 20.45
CA GLY A 143 -9.05 8.13 19.33
C GLY A 143 -7.81 7.70 18.55
N VAL A 144 -6.60 7.87 19.11
CA VAL A 144 -5.33 7.53 18.47
C VAL A 144 -4.56 6.49 19.28
N VAL A 145 -4.00 5.50 18.59
CA VAL A 145 -3.05 4.53 19.16
C VAL A 145 -1.99 4.13 18.14
N THR A 146 -0.80 3.77 18.63
CA THR A 146 0.25 3.16 17.83
C THR A 146 0.61 1.79 18.38
N LEU A 147 0.49 0.75 17.56
CA LEU A 147 0.98 -0.60 17.83
C LEU A 147 2.32 -0.78 17.09
N SER A 148 3.40 -1.10 17.80
CA SER A 148 4.71 -1.33 17.17
C SER A 148 5.33 -2.64 17.68
N PHE A 149 5.78 -3.47 16.74
CA PHE A 149 6.34 -4.79 16.99
C PHE A 149 7.64 -4.97 16.21
N SER A 150 8.60 -5.68 16.81
CA SER A 150 9.84 -6.11 16.17
C SER A 150 9.87 -7.63 16.18
N PHE A 151 10.15 -8.24 15.03
CA PHE A 151 10.21 -9.68 14.86
C PHE A 151 11.62 -10.09 14.39
N PRO A 152 12.17 -11.20 14.90
CA PRO A 152 11.61 -12.00 15.99
C PRO A 152 11.62 -11.24 17.33
N MET A 153 10.60 -11.44 18.16
CA MET A 153 10.58 -11.04 19.57
C MET A 153 10.64 -12.26 20.48
N THR A 154 11.23 -12.10 21.67
CA THR A 154 11.29 -13.16 22.68
C THR A 154 10.45 -12.75 23.89
N ILE A 155 9.46 -13.56 24.25
CA ILE A 155 8.57 -13.33 25.39
C ILE A 155 8.55 -14.57 26.26
N SER A 156 8.98 -14.44 27.52
CA SER A 156 9.01 -15.56 28.48
C SER A 156 9.69 -16.82 27.91
N GLY A 157 10.78 -16.64 27.15
CA GLY A 157 11.53 -17.71 26.48
C GLY A 157 10.92 -18.22 25.17
N THR A 158 9.74 -17.74 24.77
CA THR A 158 9.09 -18.10 23.49
C THR A 158 9.51 -17.12 22.41
N LYS A 159 10.10 -17.62 21.33
CA LYS A 159 10.42 -16.83 20.13
C LYS A 159 9.17 -16.70 19.26
N ILE A 160 8.75 -15.47 19.03
CA ILE A 160 7.63 -15.12 18.16
C ILE A 160 8.20 -14.41 16.94
N ASP A 161 7.84 -14.91 15.77
CA ASP A 161 8.27 -14.35 14.49
C ASP A 161 7.09 -14.42 13.52
N ILE A 162 7.15 -13.67 12.42
CA ILE A 162 6.29 -13.88 11.26
C ILE A 162 7.11 -14.73 10.28
N PRO A 163 6.76 -16.02 10.09
CA PRO A 163 7.45 -16.88 9.14
C PRO A 163 7.42 -16.29 7.73
N PRO A 164 8.48 -16.54 6.92
CA PRO A 164 8.52 -16.06 5.55
C PRO A 164 7.38 -16.62 4.70
N GLY A 165 7.03 -15.90 3.65
CA GLY A 165 5.99 -16.24 2.69
C GLY A 165 4.72 -15.41 2.82
N LYS A 166 3.72 -15.76 2.00
CA LYS A 166 2.44 -15.04 1.91
C LYS A 166 1.63 -15.17 3.19
N ARG A 167 1.09 -14.04 3.65
CA ARG A 167 0.18 -13.93 4.79
C ARG A 167 -0.86 -12.88 4.52
N ASP A 168 -2.05 -13.13 5.05
CA ASP A 168 -3.08 -12.11 5.13
C ASP A 168 -2.87 -11.28 6.39
N ILE A 169 -3.08 -9.98 6.27
CA ILE A 169 -3.10 -9.04 7.39
C ILE A 169 -4.50 -8.47 7.47
N GLU A 170 -5.13 -8.62 8.63
CA GLU A 170 -6.44 -8.03 8.89
C GLU A 170 -6.30 -6.96 9.97
N ILE A 171 -6.88 -5.79 9.72
CA ILE A 171 -6.94 -4.69 10.68
C ILE A 171 -8.38 -4.26 10.83
N SER A 172 -8.93 -4.39 12.03
CA SER A 172 -10.33 -4.13 12.30
C SER A 172 -10.55 -3.54 13.69
N GLY A 173 -11.74 -3.01 13.94
CA GLY A 173 -12.11 -2.47 15.24
C GLY A 173 -13.40 -1.66 15.18
N ASP A 174 -13.73 -1.06 16.31
CA ASP A 174 -14.84 -0.11 16.42
C ASP A 174 -14.29 1.32 16.30
N ALA A 175 -15.00 2.14 15.52
CA ALA A 175 -14.62 3.52 15.25
C ALA A 175 -15.17 4.46 16.34
N ALA A 176 -14.49 5.58 16.56
CA ALA A 176 -14.94 6.60 17.51
C ALA A 176 -16.31 7.18 17.11
N ASP A 177 -17.12 7.54 18.10
CA ASP A 177 -18.42 8.18 17.90
C ASP A 177 -18.36 9.36 16.90
N GLY A 178 -19.20 9.29 15.86
CA GLY A 178 -19.30 10.31 14.82
C GLY A 178 -18.16 10.32 13.79
N ALA A 179 -17.21 9.39 13.87
CA ALA A 179 -16.22 9.20 12.82
C ALA A 179 -16.87 8.76 11.51
N THR A 180 -16.35 9.26 10.39
CA THR A 180 -16.77 8.87 9.04
C THR A 180 -15.74 7.98 8.34
N SER A 181 -14.50 8.00 8.81
CA SER A 181 -13.42 7.11 8.38
C SER A 181 -12.37 6.95 9.49
N VAL A 182 -11.64 5.83 9.44
CA VAL A 182 -10.45 5.58 10.26
C VAL A 182 -9.21 5.83 9.40
N ASN A 183 -8.29 6.66 9.88
CA ASN A 183 -7.00 6.84 9.21
C ASN A 183 -6.01 5.82 9.77
N LEU A 184 -5.38 5.07 8.87
CA LEU A 184 -4.39 4.06 9.19
C LEU A 184 -3.07 4.43 8.52
N ASN A 185 -2.04 4.66 9.33
CA ASN A 185 -0.65 4.75 8.88
C ASN A 185 0.05 3.43 9.20
N VAL A 186 0.51 2.73 8.17
CA VAL A 186 1.24 1.46 8.30
C VAL A 186 2.67 1.70 7.89
N ALA A 187 3.60 1.45 8.81
CA ALA A 187 5.03 1.53 8.58
C ALA A 187 5.67 0.16 8.78
N THR A 188 6.52 -0.24 7.84
CA THR A 188 7.28 -1.49 7.90
C THR A 188 8.76 -1.21 7.71
N SER A 189 9.61 -2.03 8.31
CA SER A 189 11.05 -1.99 8.03
C SER A 189 11.62 -3.39 8.05
N ILE A 190 12.46 -3.72 7.08
CA ILE A 190 13.14 -5.00 6.97
C ILE A 190 14.63 -4.74 7.12
N LYS A 191 15.29 -5.55 7.95
CA LYS A 191 16.74 -5.50 8.12
C LYS A 191 17.40 -6.33 7.04
N VAL A 192 18.33 -5.72 6.32
CA VAL A 192 19.22 -6.39 5.36
C VAL A 192 20.66 -6.22 5.78
N THR A 193 21.52 -7.15 5.39
CA THR A 193 22.97 -7.05 5.65
C THR A 193 23.68 -6.86 4.32
N ALA A 194 24.49 -5.83 4.23
CA ALA A 194 25.36 -5.61 3.07
C ALA A 194 26.43 -6.70 3.00
N ASP A 195 26.83 -7.08 1.79
CA ASP A 195 27.89 -8.07 1.60
C ASP A 195 29.29 -7.50 1.91
N SER A 196 30.34 -8.27 1.65
CA SER A 196 31.73 -7.84 1.85
C SER A 196 32.16 -6.67 0.94
N ASN A 197 31.40 -6.39 -0.13
CA ASN A 197 31.60 -5.26 -1.04
C ASN A 197 30.71 -4.06 -0.69
N GLY A 198 29.92 -4.18 0.38
CA GLY A 198 28.96 -3.18 0.80
C GLY A 198 27.67 -3.17 -0.02
N ASP A 199 27.40 -4.16 -0.87
CA ASP A 199 26.17 -4.26 -1.65
C ASP A 199 25.06 -4.92 -0.82
N PHE A 200 23.87 -4.32 -0.78
CA PHE A 200 22.67 -4.95 -0.23
C PHE A 200 21.54 -4.95 -1.26
N SER A 201 20.65 -5.95 -1.17
CA SER A 201 19.48 -6.08 -2.04
C SER A 201 18.32 -6.69 -1.27
N LEU A 202 17.11 -6.26 -1.62
CA LEU A 202 15.83 -6.71 -1.09
C LEU A 202 14.82 -6.81 -2.23
N CYS A 203 14.24 -7.99 -2.41
CA CYS A 203 13.17 -8.20 -3.37
C CYS A 203 11.83 -8.22 -2.63
N ILE A 204 10.87 -7.41 -3.09
CA ILE A 204 9.53 -7.29 -2.52
C ILE A 204 8.53 -7.74 -3.58
N ASP A 205 7.69 -8.71 -3.23
CA ASP A 205 6.48 -9.02 -4.00
C ASP A 205 5.41 -7.99 -3.62
N THR A 206 4.83 -7.34 -4.62
CA THR A 206 3.82 -6.29 -4.42
C THR A 206 2.39 -6.85 -4.34
N GLU A 207 2.21 -8.17 -4.37
CA GLU A 207 0.92 -8.80 -4.08
C GLU A 207 0.44 -8.40 -2.67
N GLY A 208 -0.84 -8.00 -2.58
CA GLY A 208 -1.45 -7.51 -1.36
C GLY A 208 -1.08 -6.08 -0.95
N VAL A 209 0.01 -5.52 -1.50
CA VAL A 209 0.39 -4.13 -1.25
C VAL A 209 -0.61 -3.22 -1.96
N PRO A 210 -1.23 -2.24 -1.27
CA PRO A 210 -2.21 -1.37 -1.90
C PRO A 210 -1.58 -0.53 -3.02
N PRO A 211 -2.36 -0.13 -4.05
CA PRO A 211 -1.86 0.81 -5.05
C PRO A 211 -1.61 2.18 -4.41
N GLY A 212 -0.56 2.88 -4.86
CA GLY A 212 -0.17 4.18 -4.33
C GLY A 212 1.30 4.50 -4.52
N GLU A 213 1.69 5.70 -4.10
CA GLU A 213 3.10 6.11 -4.03
C GLU A 213 3.68 5.75 -2.66
N PHE A 214 4.83 5.09 -2.67
CA PHE A 214 5.53 4.64 -1.47
C PHE A 214 6.91 5.29 -1.40
N LEU A 215 7.24 5.77 -0.20
CA LEU A 215 8.59 6.20 0.15
C LEU A 215 9.37 4.99 0.67
N ILE A 216 10.53 4.74 0.09
CA ILE A 216 11.51 3.73 0.51
C ILE A 216 12.70 4.47 1.15
N ILE A 217 13.02 4.11 2.38
CA ILE A 217 14.05 4.76 3.19
C ILE A 217 15.13 3.75 3.56
N ALA A 218 16.39 4.07 3.33
CA ALA A 218 17.53 3.32 3.86
C ALA A 218 18.61 4.31 4.34
N GLY A 219 18.91 4.29 5.64
CA GLY A 219 19.74 5.33 6.25
C GLY A 219 19.07 6.70 6.12
N GLU A 220 19.78 7.68 5.57
CA GLU A 220 19.27 9.03 5.29
C GLU A 220 18.79 9.19 3.83
N ILE A 221 18.85 8.13 3.01
CA ILE A 221 18.50 8.19 1.60
C ILE A 221 17.05 7.72 1.40
N GLU A 222 16.30 8.52 0.66
CA GLU A 222 14.90 8.25 0.31
C GLU A 222 14.75 8.05 -1.21
N ARG A 223 13.86 7.14 -1.61
CA ARG A 223 13.46 6.88 -3.00
C ARG A 223 11.98 6.58 -3.08
N THR A 224 11.33 6.99 -4.16
CA THR A 224 9.90 6.72 -4.37
C THR A 224 9.67 5.57 -5.34
N VAL A 225 8.55 4.88 -5.18
CA VAL A 225 8.01 3.88 -6.11
C VAL A 225 6.50 4.00 -6.15
N GLU A 226 5.90 3.85 -7.33
CA GLU A 226 4.46 3.79 -7.52
C GLU A 226 4.01 2.35 -7.76
N VAL A 227 3.09 1.85 -6.94
CA VAL A 227 2.40 0.57 -7.16
C VAL A 227 1.07 0.86 -7.84
N VAL A 228 0.84 0.27 -9.01
CA VAL A 228 -0.39 0.45 -9.79
C VAL A 228 -1.20 -0.85 -9.84
N SER A 229 -2.52 -0.74 -9.78
CA SER A 229 -3.40 -1.89 -10.00
C SER A 229 -3.82 -1.94 -11.47
N ILE A 230 -3.82 -3.14 -12.07
CA ILE A 230 -4.44 -3.36 -13.38
C ILE A 230 -5.90 -3.77 -13.17
N GLU A 231 -6.82 -2.82 -13.34
CA GLU A 231 -8.24 -3.18 -13.35
C GLU A 231 -8.50 -4.09 -14.56
N PRO A 232 -9.07 -5.29 -14.38
CA PRO A 232 -9.39 -6.15 -15.51
C PRO A 232 -10.37 -5.42 -16.42
N THR A 233 -10.00 -5.23 -17.69
CA THR A 233 -10.89 -4.64 -18.69
C THR A 233 -12.20 -5.45 -18.70
N PRO A 234 -13.37 -4.80 -18.56
CA PRO A 234 -14.63 -5.54 -18.53
C PRO A 234 -14.74 -6.37 -19.81
N THR A 235 -14.94 -7.68 -19.63
CA THR A 235 -15.25 -8.56 -20.77
C THR A 235 -16.51 -8.01 -21.42
N PRO A 236 -16.53 -7.75 -22.74
CA PRO A 236 -17.71 -7.19 -23.39
C PRO A 236 -18.90 -8.10 -23.08
N THR A 237 -19.92 -7.55 -22.41
CA THR A 237 -21.16 -8.27 -22.15
C THR A 237 -21.75 -8.65 -23.51
N PRO A 238 -22.07 -9.94 -23.76
CA PRO A 238 -22.69 -10.33 -25.03
C PRO A 238 -23.98 -9.51 -25.20
N THR A 239 -24.08 -8.78 -26.31
CA THR A 239 -25.29 -8.02 -26.64
C THR A 239 -26.48 -8.99 -26.63
N PRO A 240 -27.59 -8.65 -25.94
CA PRO A 240 -28.75 -9.53 -25.93
C PRO A 240 -29.18 -9.80 -27.38
N THR A 241 -29.29 -11.07 -27.73
CA THR A 241 -29.80 -11.49 -29.04
C THR A 241 -31.22 -10.94 -29.19
N PRO A 242 -31.56 -10.22 -30.28
CA PRO A 242 -32.90 -9.69 -30.43
C PRO A 242 -33.92 -10.83 -30.41
N THR A 243 -34.81 -10.82 -29.42
CA THR A 243 -35.93 -11.75 -29.35
C THR A 243 -36.80 -11.54 -30.59
N PRO A 244 -37.09 -12.58 -31.41
CA PRO A 244 -37.93 -12.42 -32.57
C PRO A 244 -39.30 -11.89 -32.15
N THR A 245 -39.67 -10.72 -32.67
CA THR A 245 -41.00 -10.13 -32.45
C THR A 245 -42.04 -11.02 -33.15
N PRO A 246 -43.10 -11.49 -32.47
CA PRO A 246 -44.11 -12.31 -33.12
C PRO A 246 -44.78 -11.50 -34.24
N SER A 247 -44.68 -12.00 -35.47
CA SER A 247 -45.33 -11.43 -36.66
C SER A 247 -46.85 -11.55 -36.51
N SER A 248 -47.56 -10.44 -36.69
CA SER A 248 -49.02 -10.40 -36.59
C SER A 248 -49.66 -11.28 -37.66
N SER A 249 -50.47 -12.25 -37.21
CA SER A 249 -51.27 -13.16 -38.04
C SER A 249 -52.24 -12.37 -38.96
N PRO A 250 -52.40 -12.73 -40.25
CA PRO A 250 -53.30 -12.02 -41.14
C PRO A 250 -54.76 -12.25 -40.74
N THR A 251 -55.52 -11.15 -40.68
CA THR A 251 -56.95 -11.09 -40.42
C THR A 251 -57.71 -11.83 -41.54
N PRO A 252 -58.65 -12.75 -41.25
CA PRO A 252 -59.44 -13.37 -42.31
C PRO A 252 -60.39 -12.33 -42.91
N SER A 253 -60.26 -12.12 -44.23
CA SER A 253 -61.16 -11.30 -45.04
C SER A 253 -62.50 -12.04 -45.22
N SER A 254 -63.59 -11.42 -44.76
CA SER A 254 -64.96 -11.88 -45.00
C SER A 254 -65.56 -11.14 -46.19
N ASP A 255 -65.80 -11.85 -47.29
CA ASP A 255 -66.73 -11.51 -48.37
C ASP A 255 -66.89 -12.82 -49.19
N GLY A 256 -68.02 -13.44 -49.45
CA GLY A 256 -69.43 -13.10 -49.33
C GLY A 256 -70.14 -13.78 -50.51
N ARG A 257 -71.27 -14.49 -50.25
CA ARG A 257 -72.48 -14.66 -51.10
C ARG A 257 -73.11 -16.06 -51.07
N ASP A 258 -74.33 -16.05 -50.53
CA ASP A 258 -75.61 -16.38 -51.19
C ASP A 258 -75.91 -17.80 -51.70
N GLY A 259 -77.15 -18.26 -51.43
CA GLY A 259 -77.84 -19.27 -52.23
C GLY A 259 -78.09 -20.66 -51.62
N GLY A 260 -79.21 -20.79 -50.90
CA GLY A 260 -80.29 -21.78 -51.13
C GLY A 260 -80.03 -23.29 -51.32
N GLY A 261 -80.87 -24.09 -50.67
CA GLY A 261 -81.36 -25.36 -51.21
C GLY A 261 -80.89 -26.62 -50.49
N LYS A 262 -81.82 -27.28 -49.79
CA LYS A 262 -81.68 -28.63 -49.22
C LYS A 262 -82.32 -29.64 -50.16
N ASP A 263 -81.50 -30.52 -50.72
CA ASP A 263 -81.90 -31.88 -51.10
C ASP A 263 -80.69 -32.74 -51.53
N GLY A 264 -80.58 -33.89 -50.88
CA GLY A 264 -80.16 -35.14 -51.51
C GLY A 264 -78.66 -35.40 -51.77
N GLY A 265 -78.07 -36.22 -50.91
CA GLY A 265 -77.25 -37.37 -51.32
C GLY A 265 -75.92 -37.11 -52.02
N GLY A 266 -74.83 -37.34 -51.29
CA GLY A 266 -73.50 -37.48 -51.87
C GLY A 266 -72.43 -37.09 -50.86
N ALA A 267 -71.63 -38.05 -50.42
CA ALA A 267 -70.41 -37.77 -49.70
C ALA A 267 -69.51 -36.84 -50.54
N PRO A 268 -68.95 -35.75 -49.99
CA PRO A 268 -67.88 -35.04 -50.66
C PRO A 268 -66.54 -35.37 -50.02
N ASP A 269 -65.61 -35.67 -50.91
CA ASP A 269 -64.18 -35.83 -50.69
C ASP A 269 -63.61 -34.73 -49.79
N THR A 270 -62.80 -35.15 -48.81
CA THR A 270 -61.97 -34.26 -47.99
C THR A 270 -60.89 -33.63 -48.86
N ILE A 271 -61.14 -32.41 -49.35
CA ILE A 271 -60.10 -31.54 -49.91
C ILE A 271 -59.09 -31.23 -48.80
N SER A 272 -57.88 -31.75 -48.95
CA SER A 272 -56.76 -31.49 -48.05
C SER A 272 -56.21 -30.09 -48.35
N THR A 273 -56.38 -29.17 -47.41
CA THR A 273 -55.76 -27.84 -47.44
C THR A 273 -54.23 -27.99 -47.47
N PRO A 274 -53.49 -27.35 -48.39
CA PRO A 274 -52.03 -27.46 -48.39
C PRO A 274 -51.49 -26.75 -47.15
N THR A 275 -50.78 -27.50 -46.30
CA THR A 275 -50.00 -26.95 -45.19
C THR A 275 -48.98 -25.95 -45.75
N PRO A 276 -48.95 -24.69 -45.29
CA PRO A 276 -47.98 -23.71 -45.78
C PRO A 276 -46.56 -24.21 -45.47
N THR A 277 -45.75 -24.36 -46.51
CA THR A 277 -44.32 -24.65 -46.37
C THR A 277 -43.64 -23.50 -45.62
N PRO A 278 -42.93 -23.75 -44.51
CA PRO A 278 -42.22 -22.69 -43.80
C PRO A 278 -41.20 -22.03 -44.75
N ALA A 279 -41.24 -20.71 -44.83
CA ALA A 279 -40.29 -19.92 -45.60
C ALA A 279 -38.86 -20.11 -45.05
N PRO A 280 -37.82 -20.09 -45.89
CA PRO A 280 -36.45 -20.35 -45.47
C PRO A 280 -36.02 -19.34 -44.41
N THR A 281 -35.65 -19.84 -43.24
CA THR A 281 -35.06 -19.08 -42.14
C THR A 281 -33.75 -18.44 -42.63
N SER A 282 -33.67 -17.11 -42.60
CA SER A 282 -32.44 -16.38 -42.97
C SER A 282 -31.30 -16.81 -42.06
N THR A 283 -30.23 -17.36 -42.66
CA THR A 283 -29.01 -17.73 -41.94
C THR A 283 -28.40 -16.46 -41.33
N PRO A 284 -28.05 -16.44 -40.03
CA PRO A 284 -27.43 -15.27 -39.41
C PRO A 284 -26.12 -14.96 -40.13
N VAL A 285 -25.98 -13.71 -40.59
CA VAL A 285 -24.73 -13.19 -41.14
C VAL A 285 -23.72 -13.12 -39.99
N ILE A 286 -22.69 -13.96 -40.06
CA ILE A 286 -21.60 -13.95 -39.09
C ILE A 286 -20.81 -12.66 -39.30
N THR A 287 -20.93 -11.71 -38.37
CA THR A 287 -20.06 -10.52 -38.34
C THR A 287 -18.63 -10.98 -38.11
N PRO A 288 -17.65 -10.61 -38.95
CA PRO A 288 -16.27 -11.04 -38.77
C PRO A 288 -15.73 -10.53 -37.43
N THR A 289 -15.24 -11.46 -36.61
CA THR A 289 -14.47 -11.15 -35.38
C THR A 289 -13.32 -10.22 -35.76
N PRO A 290 -13.10 -9.09 -35.07
CA PRO A 290 -11.97 -8.22 -35.34
C PRO A 290 -10.68 -9.04 -35.20
N THR A 291 -9.95 -9.16 -36.30
CA THR A 291 -8.64 -9.81 -36.31
C THR A 291 -7.72 -8.93 -35.48
N LEU A 292 -7.23 -9.46 -34.35
CA LEU A 292 -6.24 -8.75 -33.54
C LEU A 292 -5.06 -8.39 -34.43
N SER A 293 -4.71 -7.10 -34.46
CA SER A 293 -3.52 -6.61 -35.17
C SER A 293 -2.31 -7.40 -34.69
N PRO A 294 -1.43 -7.89 -35.58
CA PRO A 294 -0.24 -8.62 -35.16
C PRO A 294 0.56 -7.77 -34.17
N MET A 295 0.86 -8.39 -33.04
CA MET A 295 1.79 -7.87 -32.03
C MET A 295 3.06 -7.40 -32.74
N PRO A 296 3.57 -6.18 -32.44
CA PRO A 296 4.81 -5.71 -33.04
C PRO A 296 5.89 -6.76 -32.81
N THR A 297 6.47 -7.24 -33.90
CA THR A 297 7.57 -8.20 -33.86
C THR A 297 8.67 -7.59 -32.99
N PRO A 298 9.22 -8.32 -32.00
CA PRO A 298 10.31 -7.79 -31.18
C PRO A 298 11.44 -7.34 -32.12
N SER A 299 11.80 -6.07 -32.02
CA SER A 299 12.95 -5.51 -32.73
C SER A 299 14.18 -6.39 -32.42
N PRO A 300 15.04 -6.72 -33.39
CA PRO A 300 16.20 -7.54 -33.14
C PRO A 300 17.04 -6.92 -32.02
N THR A 301 17.23 -7.70 -30.95
CA THR A 301 18.19 -7.38 -29.89
C THR A 301 19.55 -7.22 -30.54
N ILE A 302 20.10 -6.00 -30.53
CA ILE A 302 21.47 -5.74 -30.96
C ILE A 302 22.36 -6.59 -30.05
N THR A 303 23.05 -7.58 -30.63
CA THR A 303 24.10 -8.32 -29.95
C THR A 303 25.11 -7.29 -29.41
N PRO A 304 25.40 -7.26 -28.10
CA PRO A 304 26.43 -6.38 -27.56
C PRO A 304 27.72 -6.59 -28.35
N GLY A 305 28.17 -5.52 -29.01
CA GLY A 305 29.44 -5.53 -29.74
C GLY A 305 30.54 -6.00 -28.80
N VAL A 306 31.44 -6.83 -29.33
CA VAL A 306 32.65 -7.30 -28.65
C VAL A 306 33.30 -6.12 -27.94
N ILE A 307 33.26 -6.15 -26.60
CA ILE A 307 34.00 -5.21 -25.78
C ILE A 307 35.47 -5.50 -26.01
N VAL A 308 36.12 -4.63 -26.79
CA VAL A 308 37.58 -4.60 -26.87
C VAL A 308 38.06 -4.28 -25.46
N THR A 309 38.71 -5.24 -24.83
CA THR A 309 39.33 -5.08 -23.52
C THR A 309 40.31 -3.91 -23.59
N PRO A 310 40.12 -2.81 -22.84
CA PRO A 310 41.13 -1.77 -22.76
C PRO A 310 42.40 -2.40 -22.17
N SER A 311 43.52 -2.17 -22.84
CA SER A 311 44.86 -2.53 -22.35
C SER A 311 45.02 -2.05 -20.91
N PRO A 312 45.64 -2.85 -20.01
CA PRO A 312 45.81 -2.47 -18.62
C PRO A 312 46.49 -1.10 -18.51
N SER A 313 45.85 -0.20 -17.77
CA SER A 313 46.42 1.09 -17.38
C SER A 313 47.74 0.83 -16.64
N PRO A 314 48.80 1.64 -16.88
CA PRO A 314 50.04 1.54 -16.13
C PRO A 314 49.77 1.64 -14.62
N PRO A 315 50.55 0.93 -13.79
CA PRO A 315 50.37 0.93 -12.34
C PRO A 315 50.44 2.37 -11.81
N PRO A 316 49.59 2.74 -10.82
CA PRO A 316 49.66 4.07 -10.22
C PRO A 316 51.04 4.29 -9.62
N SER A 317 51.63 5.45 -9.92
CA SER A 317 52.83 5.93 -9.26
C SER A 317 52.61 5.91 -7.74
N PRO A 318 53.61 5.50 -6.92
CA PRO A 318 53.47 5.47 -5.48
C PRO A 318 53.04 6.87 -4.97
N SER A 319 51.87 6.91 -4.32
CA SER A 319 51.39 8.09 -3.63
C SER A 319 52.37 8.46 -2.52
N PRO A 320 52.68 9.77 -2.31
CA PRO A 320 53.54 10.18 -1.20
C PRO A 320 52.97 9.64 0.12
N THR A 321 53.83 9.00 0.91
CA THR A 321 53.53 8.53 2.26
C THR A 321 52.94 9.67 3.08
N PRO A 322 51.75 9.52 3.69
CA PRO A 322 51.19 10.57 4.53
C PRO A 322 52.11 10.81 5.72
N THR A 323 52.53 12.06 5.88
CA THR A 323 53.19 12.56 7.10
C THR A 323 52.29 12.23 8.31
N PRO A 324 52.83 11.70 9.42
CA PRO A 324 52.01 11.39 10.59
C PRO A 324 51.27 12.65 11.06
N THR A 325 49.95 12.62 10.95
CA THR A 325 49.08 13.68 11.46
C THR A 325 48.93 13.47 12.95
N VAL A 326 49.33 14.46 13.73
CA VAL A 326 49.20 14.49 15.18
C VAL A 326 47.71 14.35 15.53
N SER A 327 47.35 13.30 16.27
CA SER A 327 45.98 13.05 16.71
C SER A 327 45.49 14.19 17.61
N PRO A 328 44.35 14.85 17.30
CA PRO A 328 43.78 15.84 18.19
C PRO A 328 43.32 15.17 19.50
N SER A 329 43.74 15.76 20.61
CA SER A 329 43.32 15.45 21.99
C SER A 329 41.79 15.28 22.09
N PRO A 330 41.27 14.36 22.92
CA PRO A 330 39.83 14.12 23.05
C PRO A 330 39.08 15.42 23.35
N SER A 331 38.15 15.76 22.45
CA SER A 331 37.17 16.83 22.64
C SER A 331 36.27 16.49 23.84
N PRO A 332 35.94 17.46 24.71
CA PRO A 332 35.11 17.21 25.89
C PRO A 332 33.75 16.64 25.49
N THR A 333 33.37 15.58 26.19
CA THR A 333 32.09 14.87 26.07
C THR A 333 30.91 15.87 26.14
N PRO A 334 30.02 15.92 25.15
CA PRO A 334 28.80 16.75 25.19
C PRO A 334 27.83 16.20 26.24
N GLY A 335 28.03 16.61 27.49
CA GLY A 335 27.19 16.26 28.63
C GLY A 335 26.64 17.46 29.40
N PHE A 336 26.82 18.68 28.87
CA PHE A 336 26.53 19.92 29.61
C PHE A 336 25.55 20.90 28.92
N GLU A 337 25.06 20.63 27.71
CA GLU A 337 24.15 21.59 27.03
C GLU A 337 22.71 21.58 27.56
N ALA A 338 22.22 20.44 28.09
CA ALA A 338 20.90 20.39 28.70
C ALA A 338 20.80 21.25 29.98
N VAL A 339 21.91 21.42 30.72
CA VAL A 339 21.92 22.22 31.96
C VAL A 339 21.89 23.72 31.67
N PHE A 340 22.59 24.18 30.63
CA PHE A 340 22.57 25.60 30.23
C PHE A 340 21.24 26.01 29.60
N ALA A 341 20.62 25.17 28.77
CA ALA A 341 19.29 25.44 28.22
C ALA A 341 18.21 25.55 29.32
N ILE A 342 18.26 24.68 30.33
CA ILE A 342 17.33 24.74 31.48
C ILE A 342 17.61 25.99 32.35
N ALA A 343 18.88 26.32 32.58
CA ALA A 343 19.25 27.50 33.37
C ALA A 343 18.80 28.82 32.70
N GLU A 344 18.94 28.95 31.38
CA GLU A 344 18.47 30.13 30.63
C GLU A 344 16.94 30.22 30.60
N LEU A 345 16.23 29.09 30.40
CA LEU A 345 14.77 29.06 30.44
C LEU A 345 14.24 29.46 31.83
N LEU A 346 14.87 28.98 32.91
CA LEU A 346 14.50 29.34 34.28
C LEU A 346 14.82 30.81 34.61
N ALA A 347 15.92 31.36 34.07
CA ALA A 347 16.27 32.77 34.23
C ALA A 347 15.24 33.69 33.53
N VAL A 348 14.82 33.35 32.30
CA VAL A 348 13.79 34.08 31.57
C VAL A 348 12.43 33.96 32.29
N ALA A 349 12.04 32.77 32.72
CA ALA A 349 10.81 32.56 33.47
C ALA A 349 10.79 33.37 34.79
N TYR A 350 11.90 33.40 35.52
CA TYR A 350 12.06 34.19 36.74
C TYR A 350 11.92 35.70 36.47
N LEU A 351 12.54 36.22 35.41
CA LEU A 351 12.43 37.63 35.05
C LEU A 351 10.99 38.01 34.65
N VAL A 352 10.30 37.15 33.88
CA VAL A 352 8.89 37.36 33.51
C VAL A 352 7.98 37.40 34.74
N LEU A 353 8.17 36.47 35.69
CA LEU A 353 7.42 36.46 36.96
C LEU A 353 7.72 37.69 37.81
N LYS A 354 8.99 38.11 37.90
CA LYS A 354 9.41 39.30 38.63
C LYS A 354 8.79 40.58 38.05
N PHE A 355 8.69 40.69 36.72
CA PHE A 355 8.06 41.84 36.06
C PHE A 355 6.54 41.82 36.19
N ARG A 356 5.87 40.65 36.18
CA ARG A 356 4.43 40.55 36.47
C ARG A 356 4.10 41.01 37.88
N ASN A 357 4.83 40.52 38.89
CA ASN A 357 4.59 40.90 40.29
C ASN A 357 4.86 42.39 40.57
N LYS A 358 5.68 43.06 39.75
CA LYS A 358 5.93 44.50 39.86
C LYS A 358 4.82 45.35 39.23
N ARG A 359 4.07 44.81 38.25
CA ARG A 359 2.90 45.46 37.64
C ARG A 359 1.63 45.30 38.48
N GLU A 360 1.52 44.24 39.27
CA GLU A 360 0.38 44.04 40.19
C GLU A 360 0.49 44.85 41.50
N LYS A 361 1.64 45.50 41.75
CA LYS A 361 1.88 46.34 42.94
C LYS A 361 2.05 47.84 42.63
N SER A 362 1.74 48.27 41.40
CA SER A 362 1.70 49.68 40.98
C SER A 362 0.31 50.06 40.52
#